data_AF-A0A8H2WBE1-F1
#
_entry.id   AF-A0A8H2WBE1-F1
#
_cell.length_a   1.000
_cell.length_b   1.000
_cell.length_c   1.000
_cell.angle_alpha   90.00
_cell.angle_beta   90.00
_cell.angle_gamma   90.00
#
_symmetry.space_group_name_H-M   'P 1'
#
loop_
_entity.id
_entity.type
_entity.pdbx_description
1 polymer ?
#
loop_
_entity_poly.entity_id
_entity_poly.type
_entity_poly.pdbx_seq_one_letter_code
_entity_poly.pdbx_strand_id
1 'polypeptide(L)'
;MPYRLSITAGPSLDLSTHKPINVNDDDSPLEISSSHFRGRITVRVKDFAGDQTSGRVSSDYFENKTATFSLQCQGQYGNPGNKLTADDIMFGIVLQNPLDNTPPLGLSLIERTMRFFWPVMESNLHDRTPWVLSPMFATMSRIHVQAGANPIQRKPSLDSPVQKYFHETRTRSRLPRWPGIMPDAESEHIPPFFTRRPLIRHRASSSSPPLARSPSLFRTFSSYFSRETLGAPTTPQERKKYFSSPEARKQTRIEPTDVITTDFRNSFIDFRDLSLAVPGIPFKIDLSRHMVERPTQYVCRSRAGTVYWAIVFTILKAD
;
A
#
# COMPACT_ATOMS: atom_id res chain seq x y z
N MET A 1 -18.15 22.97 -9.86
CA MET A 1 -17.17 22.00 -10.41
C MET A 1 -17.89 21.11 -11.40
N PRO A 2 -17.29 20.75 -12.54
CA PRO A 2 -17.94 19.94 -13.59
C PRO A 2 -18.18 18.48 -13.20
N TYR A 3 -17.62 18.02 -12.08
CA TYR A 3 -17.73 16.65 -11.61
C TYR A 3 -18.15 16.60 -10.14
N ARG A 4 -18.90 15.54 -9.79
CA ARG A 4 -19.22 15.15 -8.42
C ARG A 4 -18.58 13.79 -8.11
N LEU A 5 -18.09 13.65 -6.88
CA LEU A 5 -17.45 12.41 -6.41
C LEU A 5 -18.33 11.71 -5.39
N SER A 6 -18.54 10.41 -5.60
CA SER A 6 -19.03 9.48 -4.59
C SER A 6 -17.94 8.47 -4.28
N ILE A 7 -17.59 8.34 -3.00
CA ILE A 7 -16.51 7.48 -2.53
C ILE A 7 -17.06 6.47 -1.54
N THR A 8 -16.86 5.19 -1.83
CA THR A 8 -17.29 4.09 -0.97
C THR A 8 -16.11 3.16 -0.69
N ALA A 9 -16.18 2.40 0.40
CA ALA A 9 -15.24 1.32 0.64
C ALA A 9 -15.88 0.10 1.31
N GLY A 10 -15.24 -1.04 1.10
CA GLY A 10 -15.70 -2.32 1.63
C GLY A 10 -14.60 -3.39 1.62
N PRO A 11 -14.94 -4.61 2.07
CA PRO A 11 -13.98 -5.71 2.21
C PRO A 11 -13.77 -6.51 0.92
N SER A 12 -14.42 -6.16 -0.20
CA SER A 12 -14.39 -6.93 -1.45
C SER A 12 -14.36 -6.01 -2.68
N LEU A 13 -14.38 -6.56 -3.90
CA LEU A 13 -14.56 -5.77 -5.12
C LEU A 13 -16.03 -5.53 -5.48
N ASP A 14 -16.95 -6.19 -4.77
CA ASP A 14 -18.40 -6.04 -4.97
C ASP A 14 -18.91 -4.78 -4.26
N LEU A 15 -19.38 -3.83 -5.06
CA LEU A 15 -19.93 -2.54 -4.60
C LEU A 15 -21.14 -2.71 -3.68
N SER A 16 -21.87 -3.83 -3.75
CA SER A 16 -22.99 -4.09 -2.84
C SER A 16 -22.55 -4.21 -1.38
N THR A 17 -21.28 -4.58 -1.15
CA THR A 17 -20.68 -4.72 0.17
C THR A 17 -20.10 -3.42 0.73
N HIS A 18 -20.12 -2.35 -0.06
CA HIS A 18 -19.46 -1.09 0.26
C HIS A 18 -20.37 -0.15 1.04
N LYS A 19 -19.74 0.72 1.84
CA LYS A 19 -20.39 1.80 2.57
C LYS A 19 -19.81 3.14 2.12
N PRO A 20 -20.60 4.23 2.13
CA PRO A 20 -20.08 5.56 1.85
C PRO A 20 -19.02 5.97 2.87
N ILE A 21 -17.99 6.69 2.41
CA ILE A 21 -16.96 7.27 3.26
C ILE A 21 -17.31 8.74 3.52
N ASN A 22 -17.20 9.17 4.78
CA ASN A 22 -17.21 10.60 5.12
C ASN A 22 -15.87 11.21 4.68
N VAL A 23 -15.82 11.74 3.47
CA VAL A 23 -14.59 12.32 2.89
C VAL A 23 -14.13 13.51 3.72
N ASN A 24 -12.81 13.63 3.94
CA ASN A 24 -12.21 14.69 4.74
C ASN A 24 -12.65 14.72 6.22
N ASP A 25 -13.32 13.67 6.73
CA ASP A 25 -13.71 13.55 8.14
C ASP A 25 -12.78 12.57 8.88
N ASP A 26 -11.72 13.13 9.46
CA ASP A 26 -10.71 12.40 10.22
C ASP A 26 -11.23 11.83 11.55
N ASP A 27 -12.33 12.37 12.07
CA ASP A 27 -12.93 11.96 13.34
C ASP A 27 -13.79 10.70 13.19
N SER A 28 -14.22 10.39 11.96
CA SER A 28 -15.16 9.30 11.64
C SER A 28 -14.62 8.35 10.56
N PRO A 29 -13.46 7.69 10.77
CA PRO A 29 -12.93 6.72 9.81
C PRO A 29 -13.90 5.55 9.62
N LEU A 30 -14.10 5.11 8.37
CA LEU A 30 -14.99 4.00 8.05
C LEU A 30 -14.36 2.67 8.49
N GLU A 31 -15.03 1.93 9.37
CA GLU A 31 -14.59 0.60 9.79
C GLU A 31 -14.89 -0.47 8.73
N ILE A 32 -13.91 -1.33 8.45
CA ILE A 32 -14.02 -2.47 7.54
C ILE A 32 -13.55 -3.72 8.28
N SER A 33 -14.36 -4.78 8.23
CA SER A 33 -14.05 -6.06 8.84
C SER A 33 -14.43 -7.20 7.90
N SER A 34 -13.53 -8.16 7.77
CA SER A 34 -13.71 -9.41 7.03
C SER A 34 -12.99 -10.54 7.77
N SER A 35 -13.01 -11.75 7.21
CA SER A 35 -12.25 -12.88 7.73
C SER A 35 -10.74 -12.65 7.70
N HIS A 36 -10.24 -11.80 6.78
CA HIS A 36 -8.81 -11.62 6.48
C HIS A 36 -8.29 -10.21 6.75
N PHE A 37 -9.16 -9.29 7.16
CA PHE A 37 -8.80 -7.92 7.43
C PHE A 37 -9.69 -7.33 8.51
N ARG A 38 -9.09 -6.54 9.39
CA ARG A 38 -9.82 -5.69 10.31
C ARG A 38 -9.13 -4.36 10.38
N GLY A 39 -9.84 -3.30 10.04
CA GLY A 39 -9.25 -1.98 9.99
C GLY A 39 -10.27 -0.88 9.81
N ARG A 40 -9.76 0.29 9.51
CA ARG A 40 -10.55 1.48 9.22
C ARG A 40 -9.83 2.38 8.23
N ILE A 41 -10.60 3.14 7.47
CA ILE A 41 -10.13 3.92 6.33
C ILE A 41 -10.69 5.34 6.38
N THR A 42 -9.85 6.30 6.01
CA THR A 42 -10.24 7.68 5.72
C THR A 42 -9.74 8.05 4.34
N VAL A 43 -10.58 8.76 3.60
CA VAL A 43 -10.22 9.32 2.29
C VAL A 43 -10.30 10.83 2.39
N ARG A 44 -9.26 11.49 1.88
CA ARG A 44 -9.17 12.94 1.82
C ARG A 44 -9.04 13.37 0.38
N VAL A 45 -9.81 14.37 -0.02
CA VAL A 45 -9.79 14.93 -1.37
C VAL A 45 -9.75 16.44 -1.26
N LYS A 46 -8.79 17.06 -1.93
CA LYS A 46 -8.65 18.51 -1.97
C LYS A 46 -9.78 19.10 -2.81
N ASP A 47 -10.37 20.18 -2.31
CA ASP A 47 -11.50 20.87 -2.94
C ASP A 47 -12.64 19.90 -3.30
N PHE A 48 -13.04 19.06 -2.33
CA PHE A 48 -14.00 17.99 -2.53
C PHE A 48 -15.38 18.52 -2.93
N ALA A 49 -15.83 18.13 -4.14
CA ALA A 49 -17.18 18.33 -4.63
C ALA A 49 -17.96 17.00 -4.56
N GLY A 50 -18.48 16.69 -3.36
CA GLY A 50 -19.29 15.49 -3.12
C GLY A 50 -20.77 15.67 -3.43
N ASP A 51 -21.51 14.56 -3.39
CA ASP A 51 -22.95 14.59 -3.19
C ASP A 51 -23.26 15.03 -1.73
N GLN A 52 -24.32 15.81 -1.52
CA GLN A 52 -24.49 16.70 -0.35
C GLN A 52 -24.60 15.99 1.03
N THR A 53 -24.52 14.66 1.10
CA THR A 53 -24.87 13.88 2.29
C THR A 53 -23.69 13.35 3.11
N SER A 54 -22.44 13.41 2.63
CA SER A 54 -21.31 12.85 3.39
C SER A 54 -19.95 13.49 3.08
N GLY A 55 -19.32 14.08 4.10
CA GLY A 55 -17.94 14.59 4.05
C GLY A 55 -17.82 16.12 4.15
N ARG A 56 -16.58 16.60 4.22
CA ARG A 56 -16.22 18.02 4.30
C ARG A 56 -15.54 18.46 2.99
N VAL A 57 -15.70 19.73 2.60
CA VAL A 57 -15.11 20.27 1.35
C VAL A 57 -13.58 20.28 1.40
N SER A 58 -13.01 20.52 2.57
CA SER A 58 -11.56 20.63 2.79
C SER A 58 -11.10 19.80 3.98
N SER A 59 -9.79 19.57 4.05
CA SER A 59 -9.10 18.93 5.17
C SER A 59 -7.77 19.63 5.41
N ASP A 60 -7.42 19.82 6.68
CA ASP A 60 -6.14 20.38 7.13
C ASP A 60 -4.94 19.57 6.60
N TYR A 61 -5.17 18.32 6.18
CA TYR A 61 -4.16 17.49 5.51
C TYR A 61 -3.46 18.21 4.36
N PHE A 62 -4.20 19.02 3.60
CA PHE A 62 -3.71 19.67 2.38
C PHE A 62 -3.00 21.00 2.60
N GLU A 63 -2.97 21.51 3.83
CA GLU A 63 -2.25 22.74 4.16
C GLU A 63 -0.77 22.58 3.82
N ASN A 64 -0.24 23.51 3.03
CA ASN A 64 1.16 23.52 2.57
C ASN A 64 1.59 22.25 1.81
N LYS A 65 0.65 21.47 1.26
CA LYS A 65 0.94 20.27 0.47
C LYS A 65 0.44 20.38 -0.97
N THR A 66 1.21 19.79 -1.88
CA THR A 66 0.84 19.62 -3.29
C THR A 66 -0.03 18.39 -3.55
N ALA A 67 -0.31 17.58 -2.52
CA ALA A 67 -1.21 16.44 -2.64
C ALA A 67 -2.63 16.92 -2.97
N THR A 68 -3.30 16.17 -3.83
CA THR A 68 -4.68 16.41 -4.26
C THR A 68 -5.64 15.38 -3.66
N PHE A 69 -5.13 14.22 -3.25
CA PHE A 69 -5.88 13.28 -2.41
C PHE A 69 -4.96 12.40 -1.55
N SER A 70 -5.55 11.79 -0.52
CA SER A 70 -4.92 10.85 0.40
C SER A 70 -5.86 9.69 0.74
N LEU A 71 -5.32 8.48 0.81
CA LEU A 71 -5.99 7.27 1.27
C LEU A 71 -5.23 6.77 2.51
N GLN A 72 -5.83 6.92 3.69
CA GLN A 72 -5.23 6.46 4.93
C GLN A 72 -5.97 5.23 5.45
N CYS A 73 -5.22 4.19 5.80
CA CYS A 73 -5.75 2.95 6.33
C CYS A 73 -5.00 2.58 7.62
N GLN A 74 -5.71 2.09 8.63
CA GLN A 74 -5.12 1.41 9.77
C GLN A 74 -5.78 0.05 9.92
N GLY A 75 -5.00 -1.03 9.91
CA GLY A 75 -5.58 -2.36 10.06
C GLY A 75 -4.58 -3.47 10.35
N GLN A 76 -5.17 -4.62 10.65
CA GLN A 76 -4.54 -5.92 10.85
C GLN A 76 -4.87 -6.81 9.65
N TYR A 77 -3.88 -7.57 9.19
CA TYR A 77 -3.95 -8.32 7.94
C TYR A 77 -3.75 -9.82 8.17
N GLY A 78 -4.55 -10.63 7.48
CA GLY A 78 -4.45 -12.09 7.49
C GLY A 78 -5.18 -12.79 8.63
N ASN A 79 -5.03 -14.11 8.64
CA ASN A 79 -5.65 -15.02 9.62
C ASN A 79 -4.56 -15.70 10.44
N PRO A 80 -4.90 -16.22 11.64
CA PRO A 80 -3.99 -17.09 12.38
C PRO A 80 -3.63 -18.30 11.52
N GLY A 81 -2.33 -18.54 11.31
CA GLY A 81 -1.81 -19.60 10.45
C GLY A 81 -1.32 -19.13 9.07
N ASN A 82 -1.72 -17.93 8.63
CA ASN A 82 -1.16 -17.34 7.42
C ASN A 82 0.26 -16.86 7.69
N LYS A 83 1.22 -17.40 6.95
CA LYS A 83 2.58 -16.87 6.91
C LYS A 83 2.61 -15.69 5.94
N LEU A 84 2.18 -14.52 6.39
CA LEU A 84 2.24 -13.31 5.58
C LEU A 84 3.61 -12.63 5.69
N THR A 85 4.06 -12.09 4.57
CA THR A 85 5.24 -11.24 4.47
C THR A 85 4.86 -9.91 3.82
N ALA A 86 5.76 -8.93 3.87
CA ALA A 86 5.59 -7.67 3.15
C ALA A 86 5.52 -7.87 1.62
N ASP A 87 5.94 -9.03 1.09
CA ASP A 87 5.79 -9.36 -0.33
C ASP A 87 4.35 -9.75 -0.68
N ASP A 88 3.57 -10.24 0.29
CA ASP A 88 2.24 -10.78 0.04
C ASP A 88 1.15 -9.70 0.00
N ILE A 89 1.39 -8.54 0.62
CA ILE A 89 0.42 -7.44 0.70
C ILE A 89 0.65 -6.46 -0.45
N MET A 90 -0.25 -6.52 -1.43
CA MET A 90 -0.23 -5.70 -2.63
C MET A 90 -1.22 -4.55 -2.51
N PHE A 91 -0.88 -3.41 -3.11
CA PHE A 91 -1.74 -2.24 -3.21
C PHE A 91 -1.67 -1.65 -4.62
N GLY A 92 -2.79 -1.17 -5.14
CA GLY A 92 -2.82 -0.44 -6.41
C GLY A 92 -4.22 -0.30 -6.95
N ILE A 93 -4.35 -0.29 -8.28
CA ILE A 93 -5.60 -0.03 -8.97
C ILE A 93 -6.11 -1.31 -9.64
N VAL A 94 -7.41 -1.57 -9.51
CA VAL A 94 -8.15 -2.58 -10.27
C VAL A 94 -9.26 -1.86 -11.03
N LEU A 95 -9.37 -2.14 -12.32
CA LEU A 95 -10.41 -1.62 -13.19
C LEU A 95 -11.53 -2.65 -13.33
N GLN A 96 -12.77 -2.17 -13.38
CA GLN A 96 -13.94 -3.03 -13.59
C GLN A 96 -14.11 -3.45 -15.05
N ASN A 97 -13.63 -2.65 -15.99
CA ASN A 97 -13.85 -2.84 -17.41
C ASN A 97 -12.54 -3.16 -18.14
N PRO A 98 -12.56 -4.06 -19.14
CA PRO A 98 -11.41 -4.31 -20.01
C PRO A 98 -10.94 -3.03 -20.72
N LEU A 99 -9.65 -3.00 -21.06
CA LEU A 99 -9.04 -1.91 -21.83
C LEU A 99 -8.97 -2.22 -23.33
N ASP A 100 -9.75 -3.18 -23.83
CA ASP A 100 -9.69 -3.70 -25.22
C ASP A 100 -9.87 -2.63 -26.31
N ASN A 101 -10.63 -1.58 -26.00
CA ASN A 101 -10.86 -0.44 -26.90
C ASN A 101 -9.71 0.60 -26.88
N THR A 102 -8.66 0.36 -26.09
CA THR A 102 -7.50 1.26 -25.98
C THR A 102 -6.43 0.82 -26.98
N PRO A 103 -6.00 1.70 -27.92
CA PRO A 103 -4.95 1.35 -28.87
C PRO A 103 -3.65 0.89 -28.17
N PRO A 104 -2.82 0.02 -28.81
CA PRO A 104 -1.57 -0.47 -28.20
C PRO A 104 -0.61 0.64 -27.74
N LEU A 105 -0.51 1.72 -28.52
CA LEU A 105 0.27 2.90 -28.14
C LEU A 105 -0.27 3.58 -26.88
N GLY A 106 -1.60 3.60 -26.70
CA GLY A 106 -2.23 4.10 -25.47
C GLY A 106 -1.95 3.21 -24.26
N LEU A 107 -2.05 1.88 -24.41
CA LEU A 107 -1.74 0.92 -23.34
C LEU A 107 -0.28 1.04 -22.87
N SER A 108 0.67 1.12 -23.79
CA SER A 108 2.09 1.30 -23.45
C SER A 108 2.37 2.62 -22.73
N LEU A 109 1.65 3.71 -23.08
CA LEU A 109 1.75 4.98 -22.37
C LEU A 109 1.19 4.90 -20.94
N ILE A 110 0.06 4.23 -20.75
CA ILE A 110 -0.52 3.97 -19.42
C ILE A 110 0.48 3.18 -18.57
N GLU A 111 1.01 2.09 -19.12
CA GLU A 111 1.95 1.22 -18.42
C GLU A 111 3.24 1.98 -18.05
N ARG A 112 3.79 2.78 -18.96
CA ARG A 112 4.97 3.63 -18.68
C ARG A 112 4.69 4.67 -17.59
N THR A 113 3.52 5.30 -17.62
CA THR A 113 3.10 6.29 -16.62
C THR A 113 2.96 5.63 -15.25
N MET A 114 2.38 4.43 -15.18
CA MET A 114 2.27 3.70 -13.93
C MET A 114 3.63 3.24 -13.40
N ARG A 115 4.55 2.77 -14.26
CA ARG A 115 5.93 2.41 -13.83
C ARG A 115 6.69 3.60 -13.27
N PHE A 116 6.45 4.79 -13.81
CA PHE A 116 7.04 6.01 -13.30
C PHE A 116 6.61 6.28 -11.85
N PHE A 117 5.32 6.13 -11.54
CA PHE A 117 4.83 6.32 -10.18
C PHE A 117 5.18 5.15 -9.25
N TRP A 118 5.13 3.93 -9.75
CA TRP A 118 5.32 2.68 -9.02
C TRP A 118 6.37 1.79 -9.73
N PRO A 119 7.66 1.96 -9.42
CA PRO A 119 8.74 1.25 -10.11
C PRO A 119 8.71 -0.28 -9.97
N VAL A 120 8.05 -0.77 -8.92
CA VAL A 120 8.00 -2.20 -8.54
C VAL A 120 6.61 -2.78 -8.81
N MET A 121 5.85 -2.13 -9.70
CA MET A 121 4.52 -2.61 -10.05
C MET A 121 4.56 -3.88 -10.89
N GLU A 122 3.52 -4.67 -10.70
CA GLU A 122 3.09 -5.79 -11.53
C GLU A 122 1.74 -5.40 -12.14
N SER A 123 1.47 -5.85 -13.36
CA SER A 123 0.21 -5.50 -14.03
C SER A 123 -0.25 -6.58 -14.98
N ASN A 124 -1.56 -6.68 -15.15
CA ASN A 124 -2.18 -7.37 -16.28
C ASN A 124 -3.22 -6.42 -16.89
N LEU A 125 -2.83 -5.70 -17.95
CA LEU A 125 -3.72 -4.75 -18.62
C LEU A 125 -4.65 -5.42 -19.65
N HIS A 126 -4.39 -6.69 -20.00
CA HIS A 126 -5.19 -7.49 -20.93
C HIS A 126 -6.22 -8.38 -20.22
N ASP A 127 -6.31 -8.28 -18.89
CA ASP A 127 -7.30 -8.98 -18.10
C ASP A 127 -8.72 -8.42 -18.37
N ARG A 128 -9.76 -9.21 -18.08
CA ARG A 128 -11.14 -8.71 -18.11
C ARG A 128 -11.37 -7.66 -17.02
N THR A 129 -10.64 -7.79 -15.93
CA THR A 129 -10.53 -6.77 -14.87
C THR A 129 -9.08 -6.32 -14.79
N PRO A 130 -8.65 -5.39 -15.67
CA PRO A 130 -7.27 -4.93 -15.73
C PRO A 130 -6.79 -4.43 -14.37
N TRP A 131 -5.54 -4.73 -14.02
CA TRP A 131 -4.99 -4.32 -12.73
C TRP A 131 -3.53 -3.92 -12.81
N VAL A 132 -3.16 -3.00 -11.92
CA VAL A 132 -1.79 -2.55 -11.68
C VAL A 132 -1.58 -2.49 -10.18
N LEU A 133 -0.70 -3.33 -9.66
CA LEU A 133 -0.49 -3.49 -8.22
C LEU A 133 0.99 -3.48 -7.92
N SER A 134 1.37 -2.95 -6.76
CA SER A 134 2.74 -2.91 -6.29
C SER A 134 2.77 -3.32 -4.82
N PRO A 135 3.87 -3.91 -4.31
CA PRO A 135 3.97 -4.23 -2.89
C PRO A 135 3.69 -3.00 -2.04
N MET A 136 2.80 -3.13 -1.05
CA MET A 136 2.30 -2.00 -0.25
C MET A 136 3.46 -1.23 0.41
N PHE A 137 4.44 -1.96 0.95
CA PHE A 137 5.62 -1.40 1.61
C PHE A 137 6.55 -0.59 0.70
N ALA A 138 6.54 -0.89 -0.61
CA ALA A 138 7.28 -0.15 -1.62
C ALA A 138 6.50 1.04 -2.22
N THR A 139 5.22 1.15 -1.91
CA THR A 139 4.29 2.04 -2.64
C THR A 139 3.77 3.19 -1.78
N MET A 140 3.32 2.87 -0.57
CA MET A 140 2.72 3.85 0.33
C MET A 140 3.67 5.02 0.59
N SER A 141 3.08 6.20 0.81
CA SER A 141 3.85 7.41 1.10
C SER A 141 4.32 7.42 2.55
N ARG A 142 3.49 6.93 3.47
CA ARG A 142 3.80 6.79 4.89
C ARG A 142 3.39 5.39 5.36
N ILE A 143 4.18 4.80 6.25
CA ILE A 143 3.89 3.50 6.88
C ILE A 143 4.39 3.53 8.31
N HIS A 144 3.49 3.21 9.23
CA HIS A 144 3.81 2.95 10.63
C HIS A 144 3.39 1.53 10.98
N VAL A 145 4.28 0.76 11.60
CA VAL A 145 3.99 -0.61 12.04
C VAL A 145 4.08 -0.68 13.55
N GLN A 146 2.96 -0.98 14.20
CA GLN A 146 2.91 -1.31 15.61
C GLN A 146 2.79 -2.83 15.75
N ALA A 147 3.83 -3.47 16.26
CA ALA A 147 3.77 -4.91 16.47
C ALA A 147 2.71 -5.29 17.51
N GLY A 148 2.03 -6.41 17.26
CA GLY A 148 1.23 -7.08 18.28
C GLY A 148 2.09 -7.61 19.42
N ALA A 149 1.46 -8.04 20.52
CA ALA A 149 2.06 -8.42 21.82
C ALA A 149 3.57 -8.79 21.80
N ASN A 150 4.32 -8.15 22.71
CA ASN A 150 5.78 -8.12 22.87
C ASN A 150 6.60 -9.16 22.07
N PRO A 151 7.47 -8.76 21.13
CA PRO A 151 8.25 -9.65 20.25
C PRO A 151 9.10 -10.72 20.96
N ILE A 152 9.36 -10.54 22.27
CA ILE A 152 10.15 -11.44 23.12
C ILE A 152 9.34 -12.68 23.56
N GLN A 153 8.01 -12.65 23.53
CA GLN A 153 7.14 -13.81 23.84
C GLN A 153 6.90 -14.74 22.64
N ARG A 154 7.67 -14.59 21.55
CA ARG A 154 7.69 -15.52 20.41
C ARG A 154 8.38 -16.83 20.80
N LYS A 155 7.81 -17.62 21.73
CA LYS A 155 8.18 -19.03 21.92
C LYS A 155 7.35 -19.92 20.99
N PRO A 156 7.97 -20.80 20.19
CA PRO A 156 7.24 -21.75 19.36
C PRO A 156 6.84 -22.97 20.18
N SER A 157 5.72 -22.91 20.91
CA SER A 157 5.10 -24.07 21.57
C SER A 157 3.78 -23.60 22.19
N LEU A 158 2.65 -23.97 21.59
CA LEU A 158 1.80 -25.13 21.92
C LEU A 158 0.54 -24.63 22.65
N ASP A 159 -0.60 -25.01 22.07
CA ASP A 159 -1.98 -24.86 22.54
C ASP A 159 -2.45 -23.42 22.82
N SER A 160 -2.78 -22.72 21.73
CA SER A 160 -3.10 -21.29 21.80
C SER A 160 -4.63 -21.03 21.82
N PRO A 161 -5.12 -20.02 22.57
CA PRO A 161 -6.54 -19.59 22.66
C PRO A 161 -7.13 -18.98 21.36
N VAL A 162 -6.73 -19.50 20.20
CA VAL A 162 -6.75 -18.87 18.86
C VAL A 162 -8.14 -18.61 18.29
N GLN A 163 -9.19 -19.23 18.81
CA GLN A 163 -10.55 -18.95 18.33
C GLN A 163 -11.13 -17.62 18.85
N LYS A 164 -10.52 -16.97 19.85
CA LYS A 164 -11.05 -15.74 20.49
C LYS A 164 -10.66 -14.41 19.82
N TYR A 165 -9.77 -14.39 18.82
CA TYR A 165 -9.32 -13.12 18.21
C TYR A 165 -10.29 -12.57 17.16
N PHE A 166 -10.99 -13.45 16.43
CA PHE A 166 -11.99 -13.07 15.44
C PHE A 166 -13.43 -13.45 15.85
N HIS A 167 -13.62 -14.43 16.75
CA HIS A 167 -14.89 -14.60 17.45
C HIS A 167 -14.89 -13.84 18.78
N GLU A 168 -15.85 -12.93 18.90
CA GLU A 168 -16.35 -12.27 20.11
C GLU A 168 -15.66 -12.66 21.43
N THR A 169 -14.85 -11.74 21.95
CA THR A 169 -14.90 -11.44 23.37
C THR A 169 -15.35 -10.00 23.54
N ARG A 170 -16.35 -9.78 24.40
CA ARG A 170 -16.95 -8.46 24.74
C ARG A 170 -15.95 -7.42 25.26
N THR A 171 -14.67 -7.75 25.34
CA THR A 171 -13.54 -6.85 25.49
C THR A 171 -12.86 -6.68 24.13
N ARG A 172 -13.27 -5.64 23.40
CA ARG A 172 -12.65 -5.20 22.14
C ARG A 172 -11.11 -5.29 22.27
N SER A 173 -10.46 -6.24 21.60
CA SER A 173 -9.08 -6.01 21.15
C SER A 173 -9.18 -4.85 20.17
N ARG A 174 -9.03 -3.63 20.71
CA ARG A 174 -9.23 -2.38 19.99
C ARG A 174 -7.99 -2.17 19.14
N LEU A 175 -8.17 -1.86 17.85
CA LEU A 175 -7.16 -1.11 17.13
C LEU A 175 -6.70 0.05 18.05
N PRO A 176 -5.41 0.45 18.00
CA PRO A 176 -4.94 1.62 18.75
C PRO A 176 -5.80 2.84 18.42
N ARG A 177 -5.67 3.94 19.16
CA ARG A 177 -6.41 5.17 18.81
C ARG A 177 -6.11 5.57 17.36
N TRP A 178 -7.11 6.16 16.68
CA TRP A 178 -6.90 6.66 15.32
C TRP A 178 -5.86 7.77 15.40
N PRO A 179 -4.78 7.70 14.61
CA PRO A 179 -3.72 8.70 14.72
C PRO A 179 -4.11 10.05 14.11
N GLY A 180 -5.30 10.19 13.50
CA GLY A 180 -5.64 11.37 12.72
C GLY A 180 -4.78 11.45 11.46
N ILE A 181 -4.40 12.66 11.05
CA ILE A 181 -3.47 12.89 9.94
C ILE A 181 -2.06 12.41 10.35
N MET A 182 -1.49 11.46 9.60
CA MET A 182 -0.10 11.05 9.81
C MET A 182 0.87 12.21 9.52
N PRO A 183 1.70 12.65 10.50
CA PRO A 183 2.62 13.75 10.30
C PRO A 183 3.80 13.33 9.42
N ASP A 184 4.36 14.30 8.69
CA ASP A 184 5.40 14.06 7.68
C ASP A 184 6.70 13.53 8.30
N ALA A 185 7.03 13.93 9.53
CA ALA A 185 8.28 13.58 10.21
C ALA A 185 8.24 12.24 10.97
N GLU A 186 7.07 11.71 11.36
CA GLU A 186 6.97 10.46 12.17
C GLU A 186 6.70 9.20 11.32
N SER A 187 6.70 9.34 10.00
CA SER A 187 6.08 8.38 9.06
C SER A 187 6.84 7.07 8.78
N GLU A 188 7.91 6.76 9.52
CA GLU A 188 8.82 5.65 9.20
C GLU A 188 9.23 4.80 10.42
N HIS A 189 8.39 4.72 11.45
CA HIS A 189 8.64 3.78 12.53
C HIS A 189 8.28 2.34 12.10
N ILE A 190 9.23 1.65 11.48
CA ILE A 190 9.21 0.21 11.23
C ILE A 190 10.08 -0.47 12.29
N PRO A 191 9.53 -1.31 13.18
CA PRO A 191 10.31 -1.91 14.24
C PRO A 191 11.46 -2.76 13.69
N PRO A 192 12.70 -2.67 14.21
CA PRO A 192 13.88 -3.33 13.63
C PRO A 192 13.79 -4.85 13.45
N PHE A 193 12.94 -5.53 14.23
CA PHE A 193 12.74 -6.98 14.07
C PHE A 193 11.92 -7.36 12.84
N PHE A 194 11.20 -6.43 12.21
CA PHE A 194 10.61 -6.66 10.88
C PHE A 194 11.67 -6.72 9.80
N THR A 195 12.76 -5.95 9.95
CA THR A 195 13.82 -5.83 8.93
C THR A 195 15.05 -6.70 9.21
N ARG A 196 15.18 -7.28 10.43
CA ARG A 196 16.30 -8.16 10.79
C ARG A 196 16.29 -9.45 9.97
N ARG A 197 17.35 -9.65 9.20
CA ARG A 197 17.66 -10.93 8.57
C ARG A 197 18.01 -11.97 9.64
N PRO A 198 17.50 -13.22 9.56
CA PRO A 198 18.08 -14.32 10.30
C PRO A 198 19.55 -14.44 9.88
N LEU A 199 20.48 -14.33 10.82
CA LEU A 199 21.88 -14.66 10.58
C LEU A 199 21.96 -16.16 10.33
N ILE A 200 21.91 -16.58 9.06
CA ILE A 200 22.30 -17.94 8.68
C ILE A 200 23.82 -18.01 8.86
N ARG A 201 24.27 -18.49 10.03
CA ARG A 201 25.65 -18.92 10.23
C ARG A 201 25.86 -20.16 9.36
N HIS A 202 26.36 -19.99 8.14
CA HIS A 202 27.01 -21.09 7.45
C HIS A 202 28.25 -21.46 8.25
N ARG A 203 28.18 -22.61 8.92
CA ARG A 203 29.35 -23.25 9.54
C ARG A 203 30.23 -23.73 8.39
N ALA A 204 31.21 -22.94 8.01
CA ALA A 204 32.23 -23.36 7.05
C ALA A 204 33.04 -24.49 7.68
N SER A 205 32.89 -25.71 7.15
CA SER A 205 33.83 -26.79 7.39
C SER A 205 35.13 -26.45 6.66
N SER A 206 36.18 -26.22 7.43
CA SER A 206 37.53 -25.94 6.97
C SER A 206 38.19 -27.18 6.36
N SER A 207 38.57 -27.10 5.08
CA SER A 207 39.66 -27.90 4.52
C SER A 207 40.36 -27.08 3.44
N SER A 208 41.63 -26.75 3.68
CA SER A 208 42.52 -25.96 2.80
C SER A 208 43.25 -26.89 1.77
N PRO A 209 44.15 -26.40 0.87
CA PRO A 209 43.93 -26.34 -0.58
C PRO A 209 45.00 -27.11 -1.41
N PRO A 210 45.06 -26.94 -2.74
CA PRO A 210 46.34 -26.48 -3.29
C PRO A 210 46.26 -25.42 -4.42
N LEU A 211 47.43 -24.82 -4.67
CA LEU A 211 47.76 -23.72 -5.58
C LEU A 211 47.78 -24.10 -7.07
N ALA A 212 47.43 -23.14 -7.95
CA ALA A 212 48.18 -22.82 -9.18
C ALA A 212 47.69 -21.49 -9.83
N ARG A 213 48.65 -20.73 -10.37
CA ARG A 213 48.57 -19.36 -10.92
C ARG A 213 48.12 -19.35 -12.39
N SER A 214 47.36 -18.33 -12.81
CA SER A 214 47.60 -17.56 -14.05
C SER A 214 46.76 -16.26 -14.06
N PRO A 215 47.24 -15.14 -14.65
CA PRO A 215 46.68 -13.82 -14.43
C PRO A 215 45.69 -13.41 -15.54
N SER A 216 44.60 -12.76 -15.16
CA SER A 216 43.84 -11.92 -16.09
C SER A 216 43.43 -10.62 -15.41
N LEU A 217 43.78 -9.53 -16.08
CA LEU A 217 43.52 -8.15 -15.71
C LEU A 217 42.01 -7.90 -15.69
N PHE A 218 41.41 -7.90 -14.50
CA PHE A 218 40.13 -7.23 -14.29
C PHE A 218 40.29 -6.19 -13.19
N ARG A 219 40.06 -4.94 -13.60
CA ARG A 219 39.97 -3.74 -12.78
C ARG A 219 39.29 -4.04 -11.45
N THR A 220 40.05 -3.87 -10.39
CA THR A 220 39.61 -3.71 -9.02
C THR A 220 38.60 -2.55 -8.92
N PHE A 221 37.32 -2.87 -8.90
CA PHE A 221 36.35 -2.09 -8.12
C PHE A 221 36.26 -2.75 -6.74
N SER A 222 37.26 -2.44 -5.91
CA SER A 222 37.28 -2.85 -4.52
C SER A 222 36.31 -1.98 -3.72
N SER A 223 35.31 -2.66 -3.16
CA SER A 223 34.81 -2.49 -1.79
C SER A 223 34.44 -1.07 -1.30
N TYR A 224 33.13 -0.77 -1.34
CA TYR A 224 32.43 -0.06 -0.26
C TYR A 224 30.98 -0.59 -0.16
N PHE A 225 30.84 -1.88 0.14
CA PHE A 225 29.67 -2.35 0.87
C PHE A 225 30.16 -2.67 2.28
N SER A 226 30.31 -1.62 3.10
CA SER A 226 30.34 -1.80 4.54
C SER A 226 29.10 -2.62 4.91
N ARG A 227 29.33 -3.82 5.45
CA ARG A 227 28.37 -4.56 6.26
C ARG A 227 28.14 -3.80 7.57
N GLU A 228 27.67 -2.56 7.47
CA GLU A 228 26.95 -1.95 8.57
C GLU A 228 25.65 -2.74 8.70
N THR A 229 25.28 -3.03 9.94
CA THR A 229 23.92 -3.43 10.30
C THR A 229 22.94 -2.54 9.56
N LEU A 230 22.29 -3.05 8.51
CA LEU A 230 21.21 -2.35 7.80
C LEU A 230 20.14 -2.06 8.86
N GLY A 231 20.20 -0.84 9.41
CA GLY A 231 19.16 -0.31 10.27
C GLY A 231 17.83 -0.37 9.53
N ALA A 232 16.73 -0.41 10.27
CA ALA A 232 15.43 -0.21 9.65
C ALA A 232 15.47 1.09 8.81
N PRO A 233 14.86 1.10 7.62
CA PRO A 233 14.82 2.30 6.79
C PRO A 233 14.19 3.44 7.60
N THR A 234 14.80 4.61 7.57
CA THR A 234 14.41 5.76 8.41
C THR A 234 13.67 6.84 7.63
N THR A 235 13.73 6.79 6.30
CA THR A 235 13.04 7.73 5.41
C THR A 235 12.10 7.00 4.43
N PRO A 236 11.06 7.67 3.89
CA PRO A 236 10.20 7.06 2.88
C PRO A 236 10.97 6.58 1.64
N GLN A 237 12.01 7.31 1.24
CA GLN A 237 12.84 6.96 0.09
C GLN A 237 13.68 5.70 0.37
N GLU A 238 14.31 5.62 1.55
CA GLU A 238 15.03 4.42 1.99
C GLU A 238 14.10 3.21 2.09
N ARG A 239 12.89 3.40 2.65
CA ARG A 239 11.88 2.35 2.74
C ARG A 239 11.53 1.80 1.36
N LYS A 240 11.14 2.68 0.44
CA LYS A 240 10.77 2.28 -0.93
C LYS A 240 11.94 1.58 -1.64
N LYS A 241 13.17 2.05 -1.44
CA LYS A 241 14.38 1.40 -1.96
C LYS A 241 14.60 0.02 -1.34
N TYR A 242 14.52 -0.12 -0.02
CA TYR A 242 14.68 -1.40 0.69
C TYR A 242 13.64 -2.42 0.22
N PHE A 243 12.36 -2.03 0.23
CA PHE A 243 11.25 -2.90 -0.18
C PHE A 243 11.10 -3.03 -1.69
N SER A 244 11.98 -2.45 -2.50
CA SER A 244 12.06 -2.76 -3.94
C SER A 244 12.61 -4.17 -4.20
N SER A 245 13.44 -4.70 -3.28
CA SER A 245 13.96 -6.06 -3.32
C SER A 245 12.89 -7.09 -2.91
N PRO A 246 12.60 -8.09 -3.77
CA PRO A 246 11.75 -9.23 -3.39
C PRO A 246 12.26 -9.99 -2.16
N GLU A 247 13.58 -10.14 -2.01
CA GLU A 247 14.20 -10.84 -0.90
C GLU A 247 13.93 -10.13 0.43
N ALA A 248 14.09 -8.80 0.46
CA ALA A 248 13.80 -7.98 1.63
C ALA A 248 12.33 -8.08 2.05
N ARG A 249 11.42 -8.04 1.07
CA ARG A 249 9.98 -8.20 1.31
C ARG A 249 9.62 -9.56 1.88
N LYS A 250 10.14 -10.65 1.31
CA LYS A 250 9.90 -12.03 1.78
C LYS A 250 10.48 -12.32 3.16
N GLN A 251 11.53 -11.59 3.56
CA GLN A 251 12.12 -11.71 4.90
C GLN A 251 11.35 -10.93 5.97
N THR A 252 10.57 -9.93 5.57
CA THR A 252 9.78 -9.10 6.47
C THR A 252 8.45 -9.77 6.78
N ARG A 253 8.36 -10.45 7.92
CA ARG A 253 7.14 -11.15 8.34
C ARG A 253 6.09 -10.19 8.92
N ILE A 254 4.83 -10.43 8.60
CA ILE A 254 3.68 -9.71 9.15
C ILE A 254 2.82 -10.71 9.92
N GLU A 255 2.61 -10.44 11.20
CA GLU A 255 1.72 -11.23 12.05
C GLU A 255 0.30 -10.64 12.02
N PRO A 256 -0.77 -11.46 12.16
CA PRO A 256 -2.14 -10.96 12.23
C PRO A 256 -2.41 -9.99 13.39
N THR A 257 -1.54 -9.98 14.40
CA THR A 257 -1.63 -9.04 15.54
C THR A 257 -0.99 -7.69 15.25
N ASP A 258 -0.17 -7.57 14.20
CA ASP A 258 0.52 -6.34 13.85
C ASP A 258 -0.47 -5.33 13.26
N VAL A 259 -0.45 -4.11 13.79
CA VAL A 259 -1.26 -3.01 13.28
C VAL A 259 -0.40 -2.18 12.34
N ILE A 260 -0.79 -2.17 11.07
CA ILE A 260 -0.14 -1.38 10.03
C ILE A 260 -1.02 -0.18 9.73
N THR A 261 -0.45 1.01 9.87
CA THR A 261 -1.07 2.28 9.46
C THR A 261 -0.34 2.79 8.22
N THR A 262 -1.06 3.11 7.16
CA THR A 262 -0.50 3.55 5.89
C THR A 262 -1.21 4.79 5.38
N ASP A 263 -0.49 5.67 4.70
CA ASP A 263 -1.06 6.76 3.91
C ASP A 263 -0.52 6.71 2.48
N PHE A 264 -1.42 6.66 1.50
CA PHE A 264 -1.12 6.84 0.08
C PHE A 264 -1.54 8.25 -0.34
N ARG A 265 -0.56 9.10 -0.69
CA ARG A 265 -0.81 10.43 -1.22
C ARG A 265 -0.54 10.47 -2.72
N ASN A 266 -1.33 11.25 -3.43
CA ASN A 266 -1.12 11.52 -4.85
C ASN A 266 -1.24 13.03 -5.09
N SER A 267 -0.39 13.55 -5.96
CA SER A 267 -0.32 14.97 -6.34
C SER A 267 -0.61 15.21 -7.82
N PHE A 268 -0.91 14.14 -8.56
CA PHE A 268 -0.93 14.11 -10.00
C PHE A 268 -2.36 14.11 -10.55
N ILE A 269 -3.33 13.54 -9.82
CA ILE A 269 -4.74 13.54 -10.22
C ILE A 269 -5.44 14.74 -9.59
N ASP A 270 -5.95 15.67 -10.40
CA ASP A 270 -6.82 16.75 -9.94
C ASP A 270 -8.27 16.39 -10.28
N PHE A 271 -9.11 16.20 -9.26
CA PHE A 271 -10.50 15.80 -9.45
C PHE A 271 -11.42 16.96 -9.87
N ARG A 272 -10.94 18.22 -9.82
CA ARG A 272 -11.74 19.40 -10.20
C ARG A 272 -11.92 19.47 -11.72
N ASP A 273 -10.84 19.21 -12.46
CA ASP A 273 -10.80 19.17 -13.92
C ASP A 273 -10.60 17.74 -14.47
N LEU A 274 -10.58 16.75 -13.58
CA LEU A 274 -10.38 15.32 -13.86
C LEU A 274 -9.16 15.08 -14.76
N SER A 275 -8.01 15.60 -14.33
CA SER A 275 -6.78 15.58 -15.11
C SER A 275 -5.62 14.89 -14.37
N LEU A 276 -4.73 14.26 -15.14
CA LEU A 276 -3.48 13.67 -14.66
C LEU A 276 -2.28 14.51 -15.13
N ALA A 277 -1.56 15.09 -14.18
CA ALA A 277 -0.26 15.73 -14.42
C ALA A 277 0.86 14.69 -14.29
N VAL A 278 1.50 14.34 -15.41
CA VAL A 278 2.64 13.42 -15.40
C VAL A 278 3.95 14.21 -15.35
N PRO A 279 4.85 13.98 -14.38
CA PRO A 279 6.12 14.70 -14.33
C PRO A 279 6.95 14.54 -15.61
N GLY A 280 7.45 15.66 -16.13
CA GLY A 280 8.22 15.71 -17.38
C GLY A 280 7.36 15.78 -18.64
N ILE A 281 6.02 15.73 -18.54
CA ILE A 281 5.11 16.00 -19.66
C ILE A 281 4.51 17.41 -19.48
N PRO A 282 4.58 18.29 -20.49
CA PRO A 282 4.17 19.69 -20.34
C PRO A 282 2.65 19.90 -20.37
N PHE A 283 1.87 18.87 -20.69
CA PHE A 283 0.41 18.91 -20.73
C PHE A 283 -0.21 17.92 -19.75
N LYS A 284 -1.41 18.24 -19.29
CA LYS A 284 -2.23 17.35 -18.47
C LYS A 284 -2.97 16.34 -19.37
N ILE A 285 -3.08 15.10 -18.91
CA ILE A 285 -3.88 14.06 -19.59
C ILE A 285 -5.31 14.15 -19.04
N ASP A 286 -6.28 14.33 -19.92
CA ASP A 286 -7.70 14.30 -19.55
C ASP A 286 -8.14 12.86 -19.22
N LEU A 287 -8.59 12.65 -17.99
CA LEU A 287 -9.04 11.35 -17.49
C LEU A 287 -10.55 11.13 -17.70
N SER A 288 -11.29 12.15 -18.12
CA SER A 288 -12.76 12.12 -18.17
C SER A 288 -13.30 10.99 -19.06
N ARG A 289 -12.64 10.73 -20.19
CA ARG A 289 -13.01 9.66 -21.13
C ARG A 289 -12.95 8.25 -20.53
N HIS A 290 -12.16 8.07 -19.47
CA HIS A 290 -11.88 6.76 -18.89
C HIS A 290 -12.39 6.58 -17.45
N MET A 291 -12.68 7.68 -16.74
CA MET A 291 -13.08 7.64 -15.32
C MET A 291 -14.51 8.11 -15.05
N VAL A 292 -15.11 8.92 -15.93
CA VAL A 292 -16.53 9.31 -15.77
C VAL A 292 -17.40 8.08 -15.96
N GLU A 293 -18.34 7.85 -15.02
CA GLU A 293 -19.23 6.68 -14.99
C GLU A 293 -18.49 5.33 -14.95
N ARG A 294 -17.18 5.35 -14.69
CA ARG A 294 -16.31 4.18 -14.65
C ARG A 294 -15.63 4.12 -13.28
N PRO A 295 -16.15 3.32 -12.35
CA PRO A 295 -15.62 3.27 -11.00
C PRO A 295 -14.15 2.85 -10.98
N THR A 296 -13.30 3.69 -10.36
CA THR A 296 -11.88 3.39 -10.19
C THR A 296 -11.65 2.82 -8.79
N GLN A 297 -11.06 1.63 -8.72
CA GLN A 297 -10.91 0.92 -7.45
C GLN A 297 -9.45 0.92 -6.99
N TYR A 298 -9.19 1.50 -5.82
CA TYR A 298 -7.93 1.31 -5.10
C TYR A 298 -8.09 0.11 -4.17
N VAL A 299 -7.27 -0.92 -4.38
CA VAL A 299 -7.42 -2.21 -3.73
C VAL A 299 -6.17 -2.57 -2.97
N CYS A 300 -6.34 -3.03 -1.73
CA CYS A 300 -5.32 -3.79 -1.03
C CYS A 300 -5.73 -5.26 -0.97
N ARG A 301 -4.86 -6.14 -1.47
CA ARG A 301 -5.13 -7.57 -1.54
C ARG A 301 -3.87 -8.40 -1.35
N SER A 302 -4.04 -9.68 -1.04
CA SER A 302 -2.95 -10.66 -1.09
C SER A 302 -2.53 -10.94 -2.54
N ARG A 303 -1.30 -11.42 -2.75
CA ARG A 303 -0.88 -11.97 -4.05
C ARG A 303 -1.79 -13.08 -4.57
N ALA A 304 -2.38 -13.87 -3.67
CA ALA A 304 -3.34 -14.93 -4.00
C ALA A 304 -4.75 -14.41 -4.37
N GLY A 305 -4.99 -13.10 -4.25
CA GLY A 305 -6.25 -12.47 -4.65
C GLY A 305 -7.24 -12.19 -3.52
N THR A 306 -6.91 -12.51 -2.27
CA THR A 306 -7.74 -12.19 -1.10
C THR A 306 -7.80 -10.68 -0.90
N VAL A 307 -8.96 -10.07 -1.06
CA VAL A 307 -9.14 -8.62 -0.82
C VAL A 307 -9.16 -8.35 0.68
N TYR A 308 -8.35 -7.39 1.11
CA TYR A 308 -8.38 -6.89 2.48
C TYR A 308 -9.35 -5.71 2.58
N TRP A 309 -9.25 -4.78 1.63
CA TRP A 309 -10.16 -3.65 1.48
C TRP A 309 -10.07 -3.08 0.07
N ALA A 310 -11.15 -2.45 -0.38
CA ALA A 310 -11.22 -1.70 -1.62
C ALA A 310 -11.90 -0.35 -1.38
N ILE A 311 -11.37 0.71 -2.00
CA ILE A 311 -11.94 2.05 -2.04
C ILE A 311 -12.31 2.34 -3.48
N VAL A 312 -13.55 2.78 -3.71
CA VAL A 312 -14.06 3.03 -5.05
C VAL A 312 -14.43 4.48 -5.21
N PHE A 313 -13.85 5.10 -6.23
CA PHE A 313 -14.17 6.44 -6.68
C PHE A 313 -15.15 6.34 -7.84
N THR A 314 -16.36 6.85 -7.63
CA THR A 314 -17.38 7.01 -8.68
C THR A 314 -17.45 8.49 -9.03
N ILE A 315 -17.20 8.82 -10.29
CA ILE A 315 -17.17 10.20 -10.77
C ILE A 315 -18.33 10.41 -11.73
N LEU A 316 -19.18 11.37 -11.41
CA LEU A 316 -20.34 11.76 -12.20
C LEU A 316 -20.14 13.18 -12.73
N LYS A 317 -20.72 13.48 -13.89
CA LYS A 317 -20.82 14.88 -14.35
C LYS A 317 -21.78 15.63 -13.42
N ALA A 318 -21.41 16.85 -13.04
CA ALA A 318 -22.34 17.76 -12.40
C ALA A 318 -23.30 18.29 -13.47
N ASP A 319 -24.59 18.33 -13.14
CA ASP A 319 -25.62 19.01 -13.94
C ASP A 319 -25.32 20.51 -14.11
#